data_AF-A0A397C9F9-F1
#
_entry.id   AF-A0A397C9F9-F1
#
_cell.length_a   1.000
_cell.length_b   1.000
_cell.length_c   1.000
_cell.angle_alpha   90.00
_cell.angle_beta   90.00
_cell.angle_gamma   90.00
#
_symmetry.space_group_name_H-M   'P 1'
#
loop_
_entity.id
_entity.type
_entity.pdbx_description
1 polymer ?
#
loop_
_entity_poly.entity_id
_entity_poly.type
_entity_poly.pdbx_seq_one_letter_code
_entity_poly.pdbx_strand_id
1 'polypeptide(L)'
;MSLKLPLPPGFFQCPPLSPDDNARYLEIAKQSVQDLVAKARIRDGPVKWTMLSNECDLKIYKGEGTGTTANSDIHCAAMETVGQLDEVMRLYRTDTTAQAKEYVQRFGRALVDAITLYTILPRHPDRPNNCIQIKWMVAKSPFDGLVTKRDFCLLEVHPIT
;
A
#
# COMPACT_ATOMS: atom_id res chain seq x y z
N MET A 1 -23.19 -16.38 7.44
CA MET A 1 -22.92 -15.34 8.45
C MET A 1 -21.83 -14.43 7.91
N SER A 2 -22.00 -13.11 7.97
CA SER A 2 -20.95 -12.17 7.55
C SER A 2 -19.97 -11.94 8.69
N LEU A 3 -18.67 -11.98 8.42
CA LEU A 3 -17.63 -11.61 9.39
C LEU A 3 -17.83 -10.15 9.83
N LYS A 4 -17.80 -9.88 11.13
CA LYS A 4 -17.88 -8.53 11.68
C LYS A 4 -16.50 -7.89 11.63
N LEU A 5 -16.41 -6.74 10.97
CA LEU A 5 -15.21 -5.91 10.90
C LEU A 5 -15.30 -4.76 11.92
N PRO A 6 -14.18 -4.30 12.51
CA PRO A 6 -12.84 -4.87 12.37
C PRO A 6 -12.72 -6.25 13.03
N LEU A 7 -11.77 -7.07 12.55
CA LEU A 7 -11.54 -8.40 13.08
C LEU A 7 -11.02 -8.35 14.53
N PRO A 8 -11.33 -9.37 15.35
CA PRO A 8 -10.84 -9.44 16.72
C PRO A 8 -9.31 -9.65 16.76
N PRO A 9 -8.63 -9.27 17.86
CA PRO A 9 -7.23 -9.61 18.07
C PRO A 9 -6.98 -11.12 17.97
N GLY A 10 -5.88 -11.52 17.34
CA GLY A 10 -5.50 -12.93 17.19
C GLY A 10 -6.35 -13.72 16.18
N PHE A 11 -7.15 -13.04 15.33
CA PHE A 11 -7.93 -13.69 14.28
C PHE A 11 -7.05 -14.51 13.32
N PHE A 12 -5.89 -13.96 12.95
CA PHE A 12 -4.92 -14.65 12.12
C PHE A 12 -3.89 -15.38 12.99
N GLN A 13 -3.64 -16.65 12.65
CA GLN A 13 -2.51 -17.40 13.18
C GLN A 13 -1.32 -17.20 12.22
N CYS A 14 -0.26 -16.58 12.71
CA CYS A 14 0.91 -16.20 11.93
C CYS A 14 2.15 -16.97 12.41
N PRO A 15 2.31 -18.26 12.07
CA PRO A 15 3.51 -19.00 12.43
C PRO A 15 4.76 -18.36 11.78
N PRO A 16 5.96 -18.49 12.38
CA PRO A 16 7.17 -17.89 11.83
C PRO A 16 7.41 -18.28 10.37
N LEU A 17 7.72 -17.30 9.53
CA LEU A 17 8.10 -17.55 8.14
C LEU A 17 9.43 -18.31 8.06
N SER A 18 9.56 -19.17 7.06
CA SER A 18 10.83 -19.84 6.77
C SER A 18 11.92 -18.82 6.39
N PRO A 19 13.20 -19.14 6.57
CA PRO A 19 14.29 -18.29 6.06
C PRO A 19 14.19 -18.03 4.55
N ASP A 20 13.79 -19.05 3.78
CA ASP A 20 13.63 -18.96 2.33
C ASP A 20 12.47 -18.03 1.93
N ASP A 21 11.35 -18.08 2.64
CA ASP A 21 10.24 -17.14 2.42
C ASP A 21 10.64 -15.71 2.75
N ASN A 22 11.35 -15.49 3.86
CA ASN A 22 11.86 -14.16 4.21
C ASN A 22 12.79 -13.61 3.12
N ALA A 23 13.72 -14.43 2.63
CA ALA A 23 14.62 -14.04 1.54
C ALA A 23 13.84 -13.73 0.25
N ARG A 24 12.84 -14.56 -0.09
CA ARG A 24 11.98 -14.37 -1.26
C ARG A 24 11.18 -13.07 -1.16
N TYR A 25 10.55 -12.78 -0.02
CA TYR A 25 9.79 -11.54 0.17
C TYR A 25 10.69 -10.31 0.14
N LEU A 26 11.90 -10.39 0.68
CA LEU A 26 12.88 -9.31 0.59
C LEU A 26 13.24 -9.00 -0.88
N GLU A 27 13.40 -10.02 -1.72
CA GLU A 27 13.71 -9.82 -3.14
C GLU A 27 12.53 -9.26 -3.93
N ILE A 28 11.32 -9.79 -3.68
CA ILE A 28 10.08 -9.22 -4.24
C ILE A 28 9.94 -7.75 -3.85
N ALA A 29 10.28 -7.38 -2.60
CA ALA A 29 10.21 -6.01 -2.14
C ALA A 29 11.14 -5.08 -2.92
N LYS A 30 12.41 -5.47 -3.13
CA LYS A 30 13.38 -4.69 -3.91
C LYS A 30 12.89 -4.49 -5.34
N GLN A 31 12.45 -5.56 -6.00
CA GLN A 31 11.93 -5.47 -7.37
C GLN A 31 10.70 -4.57 -7.45
N SER A 32 9.80 -4.67 -6.46
CA SER A 32 8.58 -3.85 -6.40
C SER A 32 8.89 -2.35 -6.32
N VAL A 33 9.94 -1.96 -5.59
CA VAL A 33 10.38 -0.55 -5.52
C VAL A 33 10.94 -0.08 -6.86
N GLN A 34 11.78 -0.89 -7.52
CA GLN A 34 12.31 -0.56 -8.84
C GLN A 34 11.20 -0.40 -9.88
N ASP A 35 10.25 -1.32 -9.89
CA ASP A 35 9.07 -1.29 -10.75
C ASP A 35 8.22 -0.04 -10.48
N LEU A 36 7.98 0.30 -9.21
CA LEU A 36 7.22 1.47 -8.82
C LEU A 36 7.91 2.76 -9.30
N VAL A 37 9.22 2.91 -9.06
CA VAL A 37 9.99 4.08 -9.50
C VAL A 37 9.98 4.22 -11.02
N ALA A 38 10.08 3.11 -11.75
CA ALA A 38 9.99 3.12 -13.21
C ALA A 38 8.60 3.56 -13.67
N LYS A 39 7.53 2.94 -13.14
CA LYS A 39 6.13 3.20 -13.53
C LYS A 39 5.65 4.61 -13.13
N ALA A 40 6.14 5.16 -12.01
CA ALA A 40 5.75 6.48 -11.52
C ALA A 40 6.27 7.64 -12.39
N ARG A 41 7.15 7.39 -13.36
CA ARG A 41 7.61 8.41 -14.32
C ARG A 41 6.48 8.76 -15.28
N ILE A 42 5.88 9.92 -15.07
CA ILE A 42 4.79 10.45 -15.91
C ILE A 42 5.25 10.74 -17.35
N ARG A 43 6.51 11.15 -17.52
CA ARG A 43 7.15 11.38 -18.82
C ARG A 43 8.32 10.42 -18.99
N ASP A 44 8.53 9.93 -20.20
CA ASP A 44 9.65 9.05 -20.58
C ASP A 44 9.75 7.77 -19.72
N GLY A 45 8.61 7.31 -19.20
CA GLY A 45 8.45 6.08 -18.44
C GLY A 45 7.96 4.91 -19.29
N PRO A 46 7.94 3.69 -18.72
CA PRO A 46 7.43 2.49 -19.41
C PRO A 46 5.91 2.48 -19.55
N VAL A 47 5.20 3.37 -18.84
CA VAL A 47 3.74 3.47 -18.86
C VAL A 47 3.33 4.69 -19.68
N LYS A 48 2.43 4.49 -20.63
CA LYS A 48 1.78 5.59 -21.36
C LYS A 48 0.67 6.19 -20.50
N TRP A 49 0.95 7.33 -19.89
CA TRP A 49 0.02 8.03 -19.01
C TRP A 49 -0.89 9.01 -19.79
N THR A 50 -2.19 8.95 -19.51
CA THR A 50 -3.20 9.93 -19.95
C THR A 50 -3.73 10.68 -18.73
N MET A 51 -3.79 12.01 -18.80
CA MET A 51 -4.34 12.81 -17.70
C MET A 51 -5.85 12.61 -17.60
N LEU A 52 -6.34 12.25 -16.41
CA LEU A 52 -7.77 12.11 -16.10
C LEU A 52 -8.34 13.33 -15.40
N SER A 53 -7.59 13.92 -14.47
CA SER A 53 -8.01 15.10 -13.70
C SER A 53 -6.82 16.00 -13.41
N ASN A 54 -7.10 17.30 -13.34
CA ASN A 54 -6.17 18.36 -12.98
C ASN A 54 -6.94 19.41 -12.18
N GLU A 55 -6.98 19.22 -10.86
CA GLU A 55 -7.75 20.04 -9.93
C GLU A 55 -6.80 20.66 -8.92
N CYS A 56 -6.62 21.98 -9.02
CA CYS A 56 -5.65 22.75 -8.22
C CYS A 56 -4.24 22.12 -8.31
N ASP A 57 -3.72 21.63 -7.20
CA ASP A 57 -2.39 21.03 -7.09
C ASP A 57 -2.40 19.51 -7.27
N LEU A 58 -3.57 18.88 -7.46
CA LEU A 58 -3.71 17.44 -7.66
C LEU A 58 -3.90 17.09 -9.14
N LYS A 59 -2.97 16.30 -9.68
CA LYS A 59 -3.03 15.73 -11.02
C LYS A 59 -3.20 14.23 -10.92
N ILE A 60 -4.20 13.68 -11.60
CA ILE A 60 -4.46 12.24 -11.66
C ILE A 60 -4.27 11.78 -13.09
N TYR A 61 -3.45 10.74 -13.26
CA TYR A 61 -3.14 10.10 -14.52
C TYR A 61 -3.64 8.66 -14.52
N LYS A 62 -4.00 8.16 -15.71
CA LYS A 62 -4.36 6.77 -15.99
C LYS A 62 -3.38 6.19 -16.99
N GLY A 63 -2.79 5.06 -16.64
CA GLY A 63 -1.99 4.24 -17.53
C GLY A 63 -2.82 3.04 -17.94
N GLU A 64 -2.79 2.71 -19.23
CA GLU A 64 -3.33 1.43 -19.71
C GLU A 64 -2.51 0.30 -19.09
N GLY A 65 -3.18 -0.63 -18.42
CA GLY A 65 -2.53 -1.79 -17.85
C GLY A 65 -1.95 -2.69 -18.93
N THR A 66 -0.71 -3.11 -18.78
CA THR A 66 -0.09 -4.13 -19.64
C THR A 66 -0.42 -5.56 -19.18
N GLY A 67 -1.41 -5.73 -18.30
CA GLY A 67 -1.74 -7.00 -17.65
C GLY A 67 -2.63 -7.92 -18.49
N THR A 68 -2.62 -9.21 -18.16
CA THR A 68 -3.40 -10.27 -18.84
C THR A 68 -4.89 -10.27 -18.49
N THR A 69 -5.30 -9.50 -17.47
CA THR A 69 -6.71 -9.35 -17.08
C THR A 69 -7.29 -8.08 -17.70
N ALA A 70 -8.42 -8.20 -18.39
CA ALA A 70 -9.19 -7.05 -18.89
C ALA A 70 -9.44 -6.03 -17.76
N ASN A 71 -9.26 -4.74 -18.04
CA ASN A 71 -9.38 -3.60 -17.11
C ASN A 71 -8.30 -3.50 -16.01
N SER A 72 -7.03 -3.76 -16.34
CA SER A 72 -5.88 -3.59 -15.43
C SER A 72 -5.33 -2.16 -15.37
N ASP A 73 -6.19 -1.15 -15.51
CA ASP A 73 -5.80 0.25 -15.50
C ASP A 73 -5.04 0.59 -14.21
N ILE A 74 -3.92 1.31 -14.36
CA ILE A 74 -3.15 1.82 -13.23
C ILE A 74 -3.35 3.33 -13.12
N HIS A 75 -3.32 3.83 -11.89
CA HIS A 75 -3.47 5.26 -11.61
C HIS A 75 -2.22 5.79 -10.94
N CYS A 76 -1.81 7.00 -11.32
CA CYS A 76 -0.76 7.75 -10.66
C CYS A 76 -1.30 9.13 -10.31
N ALA A 77 -1.22 9.52 -9.04
CA ALA A 77 -1.58 10.83 -8.57
C ALA A 77 -0.32 11.59 -8.16
N ALA A 78 -0.20 12.84 -8.60
CA ALA A 78 0.89 13.74 -8.25
C ALA A 78 0.32 15.01 -7.61
N MET A 79 0.90 15.41 -6.49
CA MET A 79 0.60 16.68 -5.84
C MET A 79 1.86 17.29 -5.24
N GLU A 80 1.88 18.61 -5.13
CA GLU A 80 2.90 19.35 -4.41
C GLU A 80 2.34 19.81 -3.06
N THR A 81 3.13 19.67 -2.01
CA THR A 81 2.73 20.04 -0.64
C THR A 81 3.92 20.58 0.13
N VAL A 82 3.65 21.47 1.09
CA VAL A 82 4.69 22.02 1.98
C VAL A 82 4.88 21.07 3.16
N GLY A 83 6.10 20.58 3.36
CA GLY A 83 6.45 19.72 4.48
C GLY A 83 7.79 18.99 4.30
N GLN A 84 8.23 18.30 5.33
CA GLN A 84 9.40 17.44 5.30
C GLN A 84 9.02 16.02 4.86
N LEU A 85 9.93 15.32 4.16
CA LEU A 85 9.69 13.93 3.74
C LEU A 85 9.36 13.02 4.94
N ASP A 86 10.03 13.21 6.07
CA ASP A 86 9.77 12.43 7.28
C ASP A 86 8.37 12.68 7.88
N GLU A 87 7.81 13.87 7.70
CA GLU A 87 6.42 14.17 8.10
C GLU A 87 5.44 13.35 7.27
N VAL A 88 5.66 13.30 5.96
CA VAL A 88 4.85 12.50 5.03
C VAL A 88 4.98 11.02 5.37
N MET A 89 6.21 10.51 5.58
CA MET A 89 6.45 9.10 5.92
C MET A 89 5.77 8.69 7.24
N ARG A 90 5.71 9.60 8.23
CA ARG A 90 4.97 9.34 9.49
C ARG A 90 3.49 9.08 9.26
N LEU A 91 2.89 9.63 8.20
CA LEU A 91 1.47 9.39 7.89
C LEU A 91 1.19 7.94 7.49
N TYR A 92 2.18 7.23 6.97
CA TYR A 92 2.05 5.85 6.48
C TYR A 92 2.59 4.79 7.46
N ARG A 93 2.96 5.18 8.69
CA ARG A 93 3.48 4.23 9.69
C ARG A 93 2.40 3.29 10.20
N THR A 94 2.76 2.00 10.28
CA THR A 94 1.88 0.88 10.66
C THR A 94 2.67 -0.23 11.35
N ASP A 95 3.75 0.14 12.04
CA ASP A 95 4.69 -0.81 12.64
C ASP A 95 3.99 -1.70 13.69
N THR A 96 2.93 -1.18 14.30
CA THR A 96 2.06 -1.87 15.25
C THR A 96 0.61 -1.92 14.77
N THR A 97 -0.18 -2.86 15.30
CA THR A 97 -1.63 -2.94 15.03
C THR A 97 -2.36 -1.66 15.43
N ALA A 98 -1.91 -0.96 16.48
CA ALA A 98 -2.47 0.34 16.86
C ALA A 98 -2.27 1.39 15.76
N GLN A 99 -1.04 1.50 15.24
CA GLN A 99 -0.72 2.40 14.13
C GLN A 99 -1.45 2.00 12.83
N ALA A 100 -1.62 0.71 12.56
CA ALA A 100 -2.43 0.25 11.43
C ALA A 100 -3.90 0.71 11.55
N LYS A 101 -4.47 0.72 12.76
CA LYS A 101 -5.82 1.25 13.00
C LYS A 101 -5.88 2.78 12.88
N GLU A 102 -4.87 3.50 13.37
CA GLU A 102 -4.74 4.95 13.16
C GLU A 102 -4.64 5.30 11.67
N TYR A 103 -3.89 4.52 10.90
CA TYR A 103 -3.79 4.63 9.45
C TYR A 103 -5.17 4.46 8.78
N VAL A 104 -5.93 3.43 9.17
CA VAL A 104 -7.32 3.23 8.70
C VAL A 104 -8.20 4.43 9.01
N GLN A 105 -8.11 5.00 10.20
CA GLN A 105 -8.90 6.18 10.57
C GLN A 105 -8.51 7.42 9.74
N ARG A 106 -7.21 7.63 9.51
CA ARG A 106 -6.68 8.78 8.75
C ARG A 106 -7.08 8.76 7.28
N PHE A 107 -6.97 7.61 6.62
CA PHE A 107 -7.30 7.44 5.20
C PHE A 107 -8.74 6.91 4.98
N GLY A 108 -9.57 6.93 6.04
CA GLY A 108 -10.79 6.14 6.26
C GLY A 108 -12.01 6.34 5.35
N ARG A 109 -11.84 6.85 4.13
CA ARG A 109 -12.93 6.89 3.15
C ARG A 109 -13.15 5.52 2.49
N ALA A 110 -12.08 4.78 2.24
CA ALA A 110 -12.15 3.49 1.54
C ALA A 110 -11.63 2.30 2.38
N LEU A 111 -10.72 2.51 3.34
CA LEU A 111 -10.17 1.42 4.15
C LEU A 111 -11.06 1.15 5.37
N VAL A 112 -11.35 -0.13 5.62
CA VAL A 112 -12.27 -0.62 6.67
C VAL A 112 -11.51 -1.26 7.83
N ASP A 113 -10.47 -2.05 7.52
CA ASP A 113 -9.63 -2.71 8.51
C ASP A 113 -8.24 -2.99 7.93
N ALA A 114 -7.24 -3.13 8.80
CA ALA A 114 -5.87 -3.46 8.44
C ALA A 114 -5.15 -4.18 9.59
N ILE A 115 -4.45 -5.27 9.26
CA ILE A 115 -3.66 -6.07 10.19
C ILE A 115 -2.29 -6.36 9.58
N THR A 116 -1.23 -6.03 10.32
CA THR A 116 0.14 -6.46 9.98
C THR A 116 0.31 -7.92 10.38
N LEU A 117 0.54 -8.80 9.40
CA LEU A 117 0.69 -10.25 9.60
C LEU A 117 2.15 -10.62 9.90
N TYR A 118 3.09 -10.05 9.15
CA TYR A 118 4.53 -10.28 9.30
C TYR A 118 5.32 -9.00 9.09
N THR A 119 6.44 -8.87 9.81
CA THR A 119 7.45 -7.85 9.54
C THR A 119 8.69 -8.56 9.01
N ILE A 120 8.99 -8.34 7.72
CA ILE A 120 10.14 -8.95 7.02
C ILE A 120 11.40 -8.13 7.30
N LEU A 121 11.27 -6.80 7.26
CA LEU A 121 12.34 -5.87 7.57
C LEU A 121 11.79 -4.83 8.56
N PRO A 122 12.17 -4.87 9.85
CA PRO A 122 11.77 -3.85 10.80
C PRO A 122 12.51 -2.54 10.52
N ARG A 123 11.90 -1.41 10.90
CA ARG A 123 12.58 -0.10 10.92
C ARG A 123 13.78 -0.12 11.85
N HIS A 124 14.84 0.59 11.48
CA HIS A 124 16.06 0.72 12.27
C HIS A 124 16.40 2.21 12.44
N PRO A 125 17.03 2.64 13.55
CA PRO A 125 17.40 4.04 13.77
C PRO A 125 18.21 4.66 12.61
N ASP A 126 19.17 3.91 12.05
CA ASP A 126 20.00 4.37 10.92
C ASP A 126 19.24 4.45 9.58
N ARG A 127 18.08 3.78 9.50
CA ARG A 127 17.21 3.74 8.31
C ARG A 127 15.75 3.81 8.75
N PRO A 128 15.32 4.95 9.31
CA PRO A 128 14.05 5.05 10.02
C PRO A 128 12.83 4.91 9.10
N ASN A 129 13.03 5.12 7.79
CA ASN A 129 11.97 5.05 6.80
C ASN A 129 11.87 3.67 6.13
N ASN A 130 12.86 2.79 6.26
CA ASN A 130 12.88 1.50 5.58
C ASN A 130 12.08 0.47 6.39
N CYS A 131 11.09 -0.16 5.76
CA CYS A 131 10.27 -1.18 6.40
C CYS A 131 9.65 -2.09 5.34
N ILE A 132 9.59 -3.39 5.59
CA ILE A 132 8.89 -4.35 4.73
C ILE A 132 7.95 -5.18 5.61
N GLN A 133 6.67 -5.19 5.25
CA GLN A 133 5.62 -5.86 6.01
C GLN A 133 4.67 -6.62 5.07
N ILE A 134 4.15 -7.75 5.54
CA ILE A 134 3.00 -8.41 4.92
C ILE A 134 1.76 -7.99 5.69
N LYS A 135 0.75 -7.50 4.98
CA LYS A 135 -0.48 -6.99 5.57
C LYS A 135 -1.71 -7.59 4.94
N TRP A 136 -2.71 -7.82 5.78
CA TRP A 136 -4.09 -8.00 5.35
C TRP A 136 -4.84 -6.68 5.53
N MET A 137 -5.66 -6.33 4.55
CA MET A 137 -6.44 -5.09 4.54
C MET A 137 -7.81 -5.33 3.93
N VAL A 138 -8.80 -4.54 4.37
CA VAL A 138 -10.15 -4.53 3.80
C VAL A 138 -10.49 -3.16 3.31
N ALA A 139 -10.98 -3.07 2.08
CA ALA A 139 -11.54 -1.85 1.53
C ALA A 139 -13.03 -1.98 1.21
N LYS A 140 -13.71 -0.84 1.23
CA LYS A 140 -15.08 -0.64 0.73
C LYS A 140 -15.06 0.28 -0.47
N SER A 141 -16.01 0.06 -1.37
CA SER A 141 -16.30 0.98 -2.46
C SER A 141 -16.96 2.26 -1.92
N PRO A 142 -16.83 3.41 -2.61
CA PRO A 142 -17.68 4.57 -2.39
C PRO A 142 -19.18 4.24 -2.47
N PHE A 143 -19.56 3.18 -3.20
CA PHE A 143 -20.92 2.65 -3.28
C PHE A 143 -21.14 1.52 -2.25
N ASP A 144 -20.86 1.79 -0.97
CA ASP A 144 -21.03 0.81 0.11
C ASP A 144 -22.50 0.36 0.20
N GLY A 145 -22.71 -0.96 0.31
CA GLY A 145 -24.04 -1.59 0.24
C GLY A 145 -24.44 -2.10 -1.15
N LEU A 146 -23.86 -1.55 -2.23
CA LEU A 146 -24.04 -2.08 -3.60
C LEU A 146 -22.85 -2.93 -4.04
N VAL A 147 -21.64 -2.49 -3.72
CA VAL A 147 -20.41 -3.24 -4.00
C VAL A 147 -19.93 -3.89 -2.71
N THR A 148 -19.69 -5.21 -2.77
CA THR A 148 -19.20 -5.95 -1.61
C THR A 148 -17.80 -5.48 -1.21
N LYS A 149 -17.53 -5.51 0.10
CA LYS A 149 -16.20 -5.24 0.65
C LYS A 149 -15.22 -6.27 0.11
N ARG A 150 -13.98 -5.85 -0.15
CA ARG A 150 -12.91 -6.70 -0.67
C ARG A 150 -11.75 -6.67 0.31
N ASP A 151 -11.20 -7.84 0.60
CA ASP A 151 -9.96 -7.95 1.32
C ASP A 151 -8.81 -8.29 0.38
N PHE A 152 -7.59 -8.01 0.84
CA PHE A 152 -6.37 -8.30 0.10
C PHE A 152 -5.21 -8.52 1.06
N CYS A 153 -4.30 -9.39 0.64
CA CYS A 153 -3.02 -9.63 1.32
C CYS A 153 -1.91 -9.09 0.42
N LEU A 154 -1.10 -8.17 0.94
CA LEU A 154 -0.06 -7.49 0.17
C LEU A 154 1.27 -7.43 0.93
N LEU A 155 2.35 -7.29 0.16
CA LEU A 155 3.67 -6.93 0.65
C LEU A 155 3.82 -5.41 0.53
N GLU A 156 3.82 -4.71 1.66
CA GLU A 156 4.05 -3.27 1.71
C GLU A 156 5.53 -2.97 1.90
N VAL A 157 6.04 -2.05 1.09
CA VAL A 157 7.46 -1.67 1.10
C VAL A 157 7.57 -0.18 1.27
N HIS A 158 8.30 0.23 2.31
CA HIS A 158 8.78 1.59 2.47
C HIS A 158 10.24 1.62 2.02
N PRO A 159 10.64 2.62 1.20
CA PRO A 159 11.84 2.55 0.38
C PRO A 159 13.08 2.20 1.19
N ILE A 160 13.87 1.28 0.62
CA ILE A 160 15.24 1.00 1.04
C ILE A 160 16.13 1.89 0.19
N THR A 161 16.36 3.13 0.63
CA THR A 161 17.44 3.97 0.06
C THR A 161 18.80 3.51 0.55
#